data_AF-L8G1P5-F1
#
_entry.id   AF-L8G1P5-F1
#
_cell.length_a   1.000
_cell.length_b   1.000
_cell.length_c   1.000
_cell.angle_alpha   90.00
_cell.angle_beta   90.00
_cell.angle_gamma   90.00
#
_symmetry.space_group_name_H-M   'P 1'
#
loop_
_entity.id
_entity.type
_entity.pdbx_description
1 polymer ?
#
loop_
_entity_poly.entity_id
_entity_poly.type
_entity_poly.pdbx_seq_one_letter_code
_entity_poly.pdbx_strand_id
1 'polypeptide(L)'
;MQQSRAQNEDSMLEEQRRLKYKGTARICLDVLFFRQDQPREYSKRQADFLVDCFQKEGCHRVPFCNYVPAIINQENLDAALERLGRTADDLLTNDEVPDYPLLEFPTGFHLECLHGRHRIEAGREFLHPGEDWWTVYLYLADLNVDLKTCLVEEYANEEKPSDGEIYYKMRRYHFQRNFSFEMRWKALL
;
A
#
# COMPACT_ATOMS: atom_id res chain seq x y z
N MET A 1 19.21 -23.57 -9.72
CA MET A 1 17.86 -23.92 -10.20
C MET A 1 16.74 -23.20 -9.45
N GLN A 2 16.76 -23.08 -8.12
CA GLN A 2 15.71 -22.33 -7.38
C GLN A 2 15.84 -20.80 -7.54
N GLN A 3 17.05 -20.24 -7.49
CA GLN A 3 17.28 -18.80 -7.70
C GLN A 3 16.81 -18.31 -9.08
N SER A 4 17.08 -19.07 -10.16
CA SER A 4 16.63 -18.72 -11.50
C SER A 4 15.10 -18.76 -11.65
N ARG A 5 14.41 -19.60 -10.87
CA ARG A 5 12.94 -19.64 -10.84
C ARG A 5 12.36 -18.46 -10.06
N ALA A 6 12.94 -18.16 -8.90
CA ALA A 6 12.58 -16.99 -8.11
C ALA A 6 12.74 -15.70 -8.93
N GLN A 7 13.83 -15.54 -9.68
CA GLN A 7 14.05 -14.38 -10.56
C GLN A 7 12.98 -14.25 -11.65
N ASN A 8 12.58 -15.35 -12.26
CA ASN A 8 11.52 -15.34 -13.28
C ASN A 8 10.15 -14.99 -12.66
N GLU A 9 9.83 -15.56 -11.49
CA GLU A 9 8.62 -15.25 -10.72
C GLU A 9 8.59 -13.77 -10.32
N ASP A 10 9.72 -13.21 -9.84
CA ASP A 10 9.85 -11.79 -9.50
C ASP A 10 9.65 -10.90 -10.73
N SER A 11 10.25 -11.25 -11.87
CA SER A 11 10.13 -10.46 -13.11
C SER A 11 8.69 -10.43 -13.62
N MET A 12 7.99 -11.57 -13.59
CA MET A 12 6.57 -11.65 -13.93
C MET A 12 5.71 -10.83 -12.98
N LEU A 13 6.01 -10.85 -11.68
CA LEU A 13 5.29 -10.10 -10.66
C LEU A 13 5.47 -8.60 -10.85
N GLU A 14 6.68 -8.13 -11.18
CA GLU A 14 6.96 -6.73 -11.47
C GLU A 14 6.25 -6.25 -12.74
N GLU A 15 6.20 -7.07 -13.78
CA GLU A 15 5.45 -6.74 -15.00
C GLU A 15 3.95 -6.59 -14.69
N GLN A 16 3.38 -7.51 -13.92
CA GLN A 16 2.00 -7.40 -13.46
C GLN A 16 1.78 -6.15 -12.59
N ARG A 17 2.71 -5.85 -11.68
CA ARG A 17 2.64 -4.62 -10.86
C ARG A 17 2.57 -3.38 -11.75
N ARG A 18 3.43 -3.28 -12.77
CA ARG A 18 3.45 -2.15 -13.71
C ARG A 18 2.15 -2.03 -14.51
N LEU A 19 1.56 -3.14 -14.93
CA LEU A 19 0.29 -3.15 -15.68
C LEU A 19 -0.90 -2.72 -14.82
N LYS A 20 -0.91 -3.12 -13.55
CA LYS A 20 -2.01 -2.85 -12.62
C LYS A 20 -1.90 -1.51 -11.93
N TYR A 21 -0.71 -0.94 -11.86
CA TYR A 21 -0.46 0.38 -11.31
C TYR A 21 -1.09 1.47 -12.18
N LYS A 22 -1.85 2.37 -11.55
CA LYS A 22 -2.56 3.47 -12.21
C LYS A 22 -2.09 4.85 -11.80
N GLY A 23 -1.09 4.93 -10.92
CA GLY A 23 -0.48 6.17 -10.49
C GLY A 23 -0.61 6.43 -8.99
N THR A 24 -0.21 7.64 -8.61
CA THR A 24 -0.23 8.12 -7.23
C THR A 24 -1.17 9.31 -7.13
N ALA A 25 -1.97 9.35 -6.06
CA ALA A 25 -2.89 10.45 -5.79
C ALA A 25 -2.95 10.78 -4.30
N ARG A 26 -3.35 12.01 -3.99
CA ARG A 26 -3.81 12.38 -2.64
C ARG A 26 -5.27 11.97 -2.50
N ILE A 27 -5.62 11.33 -1.38
CA ILE A 27 -6.98 10.86 -1.10
C ILE A 27 -7.33 11.21 0.34
N CYS A 28 -8.56 11.68 0.57
CA CYS A 28 -9.07 11.97 1.91
C CYS A 28 -9.10 10.71 2.78
N LEU A 29 -8.70 10.85 4.05
CA LEU A 29 -8.64 9.75 5.02
C LEU A 29 -9.99 9.09 5.27
N ASP A 30 -11.10 9.83 5.13
CA ASP A 30 -12.45 9.31 5.32
C ASP A 30 -12.86 8.29 4.26
N VAL A 31 -12.25 8.38 3.07
CA VAL A 31 -12.51 7.45 1.96
C VAL A 31 -11.73 6.14 2.16
N LEU A 32 -10.61 6.18 2.89
CA LEU A 32 -9.71 5.04 3.04
C LEU A 32 -10.27 3.99 4.00
N PHE A 33 -10.38 2.75 3.52
CA PHE A 33 -10.96 1.64 4.26
C PHE A 33 -10.02 0.45 4.34
N PHE A 34 -9.97 -0.18 5.51
CA PHE A 34 -9.16 -1.38 5.76
C PHE A 34 -10.05 -2.54 6.17
N ARG A 35 -9.93 -3.67 5.47
CA ARG A 35 -10.67 -4.88 5.84
C ARG A 35 -10.19 -5.44 7.19
N GLN A 36 -11.08 -6.12 7.91
CA GLN A 36 -10.75 -6.74 9.19
C GLN A 36 -9.89 -8.01 9.03
N ASP A 37 -9.96 -8.69 7.89
CA ASP A 37 -9.25 -9.93 7.58
C ASP A 37 -7.83 -9.72 7.03
N GLN A 38 -7.23 -8.54 7.26
CA GLN A 38 -5.86 -8.29 6.86
C GLN A 38 -4.89 -9.15 7.69
N PRO A 39 -3.77 -9.60 7.08
CA PRO A 39 -2.81 -10.49 7.78
C PRO A 39 -2.22 -9.89 9.04
N ARG A 40 -2.23 -8.55 9.15
CA ARG A 40 -1.69 -7.80 10.26
C ARG A 40 -2.81 -7.16 11.07
N GLU A 41 -2.95 -7.59 12.31
CA GLU A 41 -3.95 -7.06 13.22
C GLU A 41 -3.68 -5.59 13.55
N TYR A 42 -4.75 -4.82 13.71
CA TYR A 42 -4.65 -3.45 14.17
C TYR A 42 -4.14 -3.44 15.63
N SER A 43 -3.14 -2.61 15.89
CA SER A 43 -2.55 -2.42 17.21
C SER A 43 -2.62 -0.95 17.55
N LYS A 44 -3.49 -0.59 18.49
CA LYS A 44 -3.63 0.79 18.94
C LYS A 44 -2.28 1.36 19.42
N ARG A 45 -1.49 0.54 20.13
CA ARG A 45 -0.15 0.94 20.60
C ARG A 45 0.79 1.37 19.48
N GLN A 46 0.72 0.71 18.31
CA GLN A 46 1.54 1.10 17.15
C GLN A 46 1.02 2.40 16.51
N ALA A 47 -0.31 2.59 16.46
CA ALA A 47 -0.89 3.86 16.01
C ALA A 47 -0.50 5.01 16.94
N ASP A 48 -0.63 4.84 18.26
CA ASP A 48 -0.23 5.84 19.27
C ASP A 48 1.26 6.19 19.15
N PHE A 49 2.12 5.19 18.95
CA PHE A 49 3.56 5.41 18.73
C PHE A 49 3.83 6.24 17.46
N LEU A 50 3.08 6.00 16.39
CA LEU A 50 3.19 6.80 15.16
C LEU A 50 2.70 8.23 15.37
N VAL A 51 1.64 8.45 16.16
CA VAL A 51 1.20 9.80 16.56
C VAL A 51 2.31 10.53 17.33
N ASP A 52 2.96 9.86 18.28
CA ASP A 52 4.10 10.41 19.02
C ASP A 52 5.28 10.76 18.09
N CYS A 53 5.56 9.93 17.08
CA CYS A 53 6.55 10.22 16.05
C CYS A 53 6.15 11.45 15.22
N PHE A 54 4.88 11.56 14.81
CA PHE A 54 4.39 12.73 14.07
C PHE A 54 4.48 14.03 14.87
N GLN A 55 4.26 13.97 16.19
CA GLN A 55 4.42 15.11 17.08
C GLN A 55 5.88 15.57 17.23
N LYS A 56 6.83 14.63 17.25
CA LYS A 56 8.26 14.92 17.47
C LYS A 56 9.01 15.34 16.22
N GLU A 57 8.74 14.67 15.11
CA GLU A 57 9.51 14.81 13.87
C GLU A 57 8.72 15.53 12.76
N GLY A 58 7.40 15.67 12.92
CA GLY A 58 6.48 16.16 11.90
C GLY A 58 5.81 15.04 11.10
N CYS A 59 4.66 15.33 10.47
CA CYS A 59 3.98 14.37 9.60
C CYS A 59 4.63 14.37 8.21
N HIS A 60 5.71 13.60 8.05
CA HIS A 60 6.39 13.46 6.77
C HIS A 60 5.61 12.53 5.83
N ARG A 61 4.64 13.05 5.09
CA ARG A 61 3.82 12.27 4.13
C ARG A 61 4.49 12.04 2.77
N VAL A 62 5.72 12.52 2.62
CA VAL A 62 6.45 12.67 1.35
C VAL A 62 7.39 11.49 1.03
N PRO A 63 8.04 10.82 1.99
CA PRO A 63 8.84 9.64 1.65
C PRO A 63 7.95 8.54 1.09
N PHE A 64 8.35 7.93 -0.05
CA PHE A 64 7.65 6.79 -0.68
C PHE A 64 7.36 5.63 0.28
N CYS A 65 8.16 5.50 1.34
CA CYS A 65 7.96 4.53 2.42
C CYS A 65 6.65 4.74 3.18
N ASN A 66 6.00 5.92 3.07
CA ASN A 66 4.79 6.26 3.80
C ASN A 66 3.52 6.17 2.93
N TYR A 67 3.64 5.84 1.65
CA TYR A 67 2.49 5.77 0.75
C TYR A 67 1.68 4.49 1.00
N VAL A 68 0.37 4.60 0.85
CA VAL A 68 -0.54 3.48 1.11
C VAL A 68 -0.97 2.85 -0.21
N PRO A 69 -0.76 1.54 -0.44
CA PRO A 69 -1.32 0.86 -1.60
C PRO A 69 -2.83 0.65 -1.42
N ALA A 70 -3.62 1.01 -2.42
CA ALA A 70 -5.07 0.80 -2.45
C ALA A 70 -5.54 0.25 -3.79
N ILE A 71 -6.70 -0.42 -3.76
CA ILE A 71 -7.32 -1.01 -4.94
C ILE A 71 -8.57 -0.24 -5.36
N ILE A 72 -8.71 -0.01 -6.66
CA ILE A 72 -9.82 0.73 -7.26
C ILE A 72 -10.32 0.04 -8.52
N ASN A 73 -11.63 0.12 -8.78
CA ASN A 73 -12.20 -0.32 -10.06
C ASN A 73 -11.94 0.73 -11.14
N GLN A 74 -11.74 0.29 -12.38
CA GLN A 74 -11.50 1.19 -13.51
C GLN A 74 -12.61 2.25 -13.64
N GLU A 75 -13.88 1.86 -13.55
CA GLU A 75 -15.02 2.77 -13.63
C GLU A 75 -14.98 3.89 -12.57
N ASN A 76 -14.58 3.56 -11.34
CA ASN A 76 -14.50 4.52 -10.25
C ASN A 76 -13.31 5.47 -10.41
N LEU A 77 -12.19 4.95 -10.95
CA LEU A 77 -11.02 5.75 -11.26
C LEU A 77 -11.33 6.74 -12.38
N ASP A 78 -11.97 6.28 -13.47
CA ASP A 78 -12.34 7.11 -14.60
C ASP A 78 -13.32 8.21 -14.16
N ALA A 79 -14.32 7.87 -13.35
CA ALA A 79 -15.25 8.86 -12.81
C ALA A 79 -14.58 9.88 -11.87
N ALA A 80 -13.53 9.51 -11.14
CA ALA A 80 -12.77 10.43 -10.30
C ALA A 80 -11.89 11.37 -11.16
N LEU A 81 -11.26 10.84 -12.20
CA LEU A 81 -10.46 11.58 -13.17
C LEU A 81 -11.31 12.56 -13.99
N GLU A 82 -12.49 12.15 -14.44
CA GLU A 82 -13.44 13.00 -15.15
C GLU A 82 -13.87 14.22 -14.32
N ARG A 83 -14.14 14.03 -13.02
CA ARG A 83 -14.47 15.13 -12.10
C ARG A 83 -13.31 16.12 -11.93
N LEU A 84 -12.10 15.60 -11.90
CA LEU A 84 -10.88 16.39 -11.78
C LEU A 84 -10.52 17.09 -13.11
N GLY A 85 -11.08 16.65 -14.23
CA GLY A 85 -10.73 17.12 -15.58
C GLY A 85 -9.30 16.73 -15.98
N ARG A 86 -8.78 15.62 -15.45
CA ARG A 86 -7.39 15.16 -15.60
C ARG A 86 -7.35 13.78 -16.25
N THR A 87 -6.22 13.42 -16.83
CA THR A 87 -6.02 12.08 -17.41
C THR A 87 -5.25 11.18 -16.46
N ALA A 88 -5.27 9.87 -16.71
CA ALA A 88 -4.51 8.90 -15.92
C ALA A 88 -2.99 9.17 -15.97
N ASP A 89 -2.49 9.83 -17.03
CA ASP A 89 -1.09 10.20 -17.16
C ASP A 89 -0.66 11.23 -16.11
N ASP A 90 -1.57 12.11 -15.66
CA ASP A 90 -1.30 13.08 -14.59
C ASP A 90 -1.02 12.41 -13.23
N LEU A 91 -1.49 11.16 -13.04
CA LEU A 91 -1.22 10.37 -11.83
C LEU A 91 0.15 9.68 -11.86
N LEU A 92 0.78 9.59 -13.04
CA LEU A 92 2.07 8.92 -13.24
C LEU A 92 3.27 9.88 -13.13
N THR A 93 3.00 11.17 -12.87
CA THR A 93 4.00 12.23 -12.84
C THR A 93 5.09 11.98 -11.78
N ASN A 94 6.35 11.93 -12.24
CA ASN A 94 7.57 11.77 -11.45
C ASN A 94 8.31 13.11 -11.32
N ASP A 95 7.59 14.20 -11.10
CA ASP A 95 8.23 15.51 -10.95
C ASP A 95 9.05 15.55 -9.65
N GLU A 96 10.14 16.32 -9.66
CA GLU A 96 11.04 16.51 -8.50
C GLU A 96 10.30 17.08 -7.28
N VAL A 97 9.13 17.68 -7.50
CA VAL A 97 8.18 18.09 -6.47
C VAL A 97 6.90 17.27 -6.64
N PRO A 98 6.56 16.38 -5.69
CA PRO A 98 5.36 15.56 -5.77
C PRO A 98 4.09 16.41 -5.58
N ASP A 99 3.59 17.01 -6.67
CA ASP A 99 2.26 17.64 -6.72
C ASP A 99 1.22 16.65 -7.26
N TYR A 100 0.96 15.59 -6.49
CA TYR A 100 -0.07 14.61 -6.86
C TYR A 100 -1.45 15.25 -6.76
N PRO A 101 -2.38 15.00 -7.69
CA PRO A 101 -3.73 15.56 -7.58
C PRO A 101 -4.50 14.96 -6.40
N LEU A 102 -5.43 15.75 -5.84
CA LEU A 102 -6.41 15.27 -4.87
C LEU A 102 -7.58 14.62 -5.63
N LEU A 103 -7.77 13.31 -5.45
CA LEU A 103 -8.92 12.60 -6.02
C LEU A 103 -10.09 12.63 -5.04
N GLU A 104 -11.18 13.26 -5.49
CA GLU A 104 -12.43 13.32 -4.74
C GLU A 104 -13.35 12.16 -5.14
N PHE A 105 -13.93 11.53 -4.13
CA PHE A 105 -14.88 10.45 -4.30
C PHE A 105 -16.25 10.84 -3.74
N PRO A 106 -17.35 10.24 -4.24
CA PRO A 106 -18.68 10.47 -3.69
C PRO A 106 -18.75 10.16 -2.19
N THR A 107 -19.61 10.89 -1.46
CA THR A 107 -19.83 10.64 -0.03
C THR A 107 -20.29 9.19 0.20
N GLY A 108 -19.63 8.49 1.13
CA GLY A 108 -19.90 7.08 1.42
C GLY A 108 -19.16 6.09 0.51
N PHE A 109 -18.32 6.57 -0.41
CA PHE A 109 -17.39 5.71 -1.13
C PHE A 109 -16.27 5.24 -0.20
N HIS A 110 -15.89 3.97 -0.34
CA HIS A 110 -14.83 3.35 0.45
C HIS A 110 -13.80 2.74 -0.49
N LEU A 111 -12.56 3.20 -0.37
CA LEU A 111 -11.42 2.71 -1.12
C LEU A 111 -10.65 1.69 -0.26
N GLU A 112 -10.60 0.43 -0.70
CA GLU A 112 -9.90 -0.63 0.04
C GLU A 112 -8.37 -0.43 -0.05
N CYS A 113 -7.76 -0.15 1.10
CA CYS A 113 -6.32 -0.09 1.28
C CYS A 113 -5.76 -1.47 1.66
N LEU A 114 -4.62 -1.84 1.09
CA LEU A 114 -3.95 -3.12 1.32
C LEU A 114 -3.02 -3.10 2.54
N HIS A 115 -2.42 -1.95 2.86
CA HIS A 115 -1.48 -1.79 3.97
C HIS A 115 -1.50 -0.36 4.52
N GLY A 116 -0.91 -0.13 5.70
CA GLY A 116 -0.72 1.20 6.27
C GLY A 116 -1.84 1.63 7.23
N ARG A 117 -2.62 0.68 7.76
CA ARG A 117 -3.73 0.94 8.67
C ARG A 117 -3.33 1.80 9.87
N HIS A 118 -2.24 1.44 10.56
CA HIS A 118 -1.78 2.20 11.73
C HIS A 118 -1.41 3.64 11.38
N ARG A 119 -0.87 3.90 10.19
CA ARG A 119 -0.54 5.25 9.71
C ARG A 119 -1.79 6.05 9.40
N ILE A 120 -2.78 5.45 8.76
CA ILE A 120 -4.03 6.13 8.44
C ILE A 120 -4.79 6.47 9.73
N GLU A 121 -4.87 5.55 10.69
CA GLU A 121 -5.50 5.84 11.98
C GLU A 121 -4.71 6.90 12.77
N ALA A 122 -3.37 6.81 12.81
CA ALA A 122 -2.54 7.86 13.42
C ALA A 122 -2.71 9.21 12.71
N GLY A 123 -2.84 9.21 11.38
CA GLY A 123 -3.14 10.38 10.58
C GLY A 123 -4.50 10.98 10.92
N ARG A 124 -5.54 10.16 11.11
CA ARG A 124 -6.87 10.63 11.52
C ARG A 124 -6.86 11.30 12.89
N GLU A 125 -6.04 10.80 13.82
CA GLU A 125 -5.91 11.37 15.16
C GLU A 125 -5.05 12.64 15.18
N PHE A 126 -4.01 12.71 14.35
CA PHE A 126 -3.04 13.79 14.36
C PHE A 126 -3.40 14.97 13.44
N LEU A 127 -4.10 14.71 12.32
CA LEU A 127 -4.28 15.71 11.27
C LEU A 127 -5.49 16.60 11.48
N HIS A 128 -5.34 17.88 11.13
CA HIS A 128 -6.43 18.84 11.20
C HIS A 128 -7.45 18.64 10.07
N PRO A 129 -8.73 19.03 10.24
CA PRO A 129 -9.83 18.85 9.28
C PRO A 129 -9.71 19.55 7.90
N GLY A 130 -8.52 20.03 7.51
CA GLY A 130 -8.24 20.54 6.17
C GLY A 130 -6.94 19.99 5.56
N GLU A 131 -6.25 19.12 6.30
CA GLU A 131 -5.05 18.40 5.83
C GLU A 131 -5.26 16.89 5.98
N ASP A 132 -6.50 16.42 5.97
CA ASP A 132 -6.95 15.05 6.18
C ASP A 132 -6.80 14.19 4.92
N TRP A 133 -5.68 14.32 4.21
CA TRP A 133 -5.37 13.53 3.02
C TRP A 133 -4.10 12.70 3.20
N TRP A 134 -4.03 11.58 2.49
CA TRP A 134 -2.85 10.72 2.42
C TRP A 134 -2.46 10.42 0.98
N THR A 135 -1.17 10.18 0.76
CA THR A 135 -0.65 9.80 -0.56
C THR A 135 -0.83 8.29 -0.76
N VAL A 136 -1.51 7.92 -1.84
CA VAL A 136 -1.97 6.55 -2.11
C VAL A 136 -1.47 6.09 -3.47
N TYR A 137 -0.93 4.88 -3.53
CA TYR A 137 -0.69 4.17 -4.79
C TYR A 137 -1.96 3.46 -5.23
N LEU A 138 -2.44 3.78 -6.42
CA LEU A 138 -3.66 3.20 -6.99
C LEU A 138 -3.33 2.00 -7.87
N TYR A 139 -3.97 0.88 -7.56
CA TYR A 139 -3.92 -0.34 -8.34
C TYR A 139 -5.32 -0.76 -8.77
N LEU A 140 -5.46 -1.40 -9.93
CA LEU A 140 -6.75 -1.98 -10.32
C LEU A 140 -7.14 -3.14 -9.41
N ALA A 141 -8.43 -3.25 -9.07
CA ALA A 141 -8.95 -4.25 -8.14
C ALA A 141 -8.78 -5.71 -8.61
N ASP A 142 -8.57 -5.95 -9.91
CA ASP A 142 -8.35 -7.26 -10.51
C ASP A 142 -6.89 -7.74 -10.37
N LEU A 143 -6.31 -7.56 -9.17
CA LEU A 143 -4.99 -8.05 -8.82
C LEU A 143 -4.98 -9.57 -8.73
N ASN A 144 -3.91 -10.18 -9.24
CA ASN A 144 -3.64 -11.58 -8.95
C ASN A 144 -3.31 -11.75 -7.45
N VAL A 145 -3.49 -12.97 -6.94
CA VAL A 145 -3.30 -13.28 -5.52
C VAL A 145 -1.88 -13.01 -5.07
N ASP A 146 -0.90 -13.30 -5.92
CA ASP A 146 0.53 -13.12 -5.60
C ASP A 146 0.88 -11.63 -5.50
N LEU A 147 0.40 -10.76 -6.40
CA LEU A 147 0.65 -9.31 -6.33
C LEU A 147 -0.07 -8.69 -5.13
N LYS A 148 -1.31 -9.09 -4.85
CA LYS A 148 -2.00 -8.64 -3.63
C LYS A 148 -1.22 -9.04 -2.39
N THR A 149 -0.71 -10.27 -2.34
CA THR A 149 0.12 -10.75 -1.22
C THR A 149 1.44 -9.99 -1.14
N CYS A 150 2.09 -9.73 -2.27
CA CYS A 150 3.31 -8.93 -2.34
C CYS A 150 3.09 -7.53 -1.77
N LEU A 151 2.06 -6.81 -2.22
CA LEU A 151 1.78 -5.44 -1.78
C LEU A 151 1.43 -5.38 -0.28
N VAL A 152 0.82 -6.42 0.27
CA VAL A 152 0.52 -6.51 1.70
C VAL A 152 1.78 -6.82 2.52
N GLU A 153 2.65 -7.71 2.03
CA GLU A 153 3.84 -8.19 2.77
C GLU A 153 5.08 -7.31 2.60
N GLU A 154 5.28 -6.66 1.44
CA GLU A 154 6.45 -5.81 1.14
C GLU A 154 6.58 -4.65 2.13
N TYR A 155 5.44 -4.10 2.57
CA TYR A 155 5.37 -3.03 3.55
C TYR A 155 5.25 -3.52 5.01
N ALA A 156 5.14 -4.83 5.25
CA ALA A 156 5.24 -5.39 6.60
C ALA A 156 6.67 -5.25 7.18
N ASN A 157 7.66 -4.96 6.33
CA ASN A 157 9.05 -4.72 6.74
C ASN A 157 9.27 -3.44 7.57
N GLU A 158 8.26 -2.58 7.70
CA GLU A 158 8.31 -1.36 8.52
C GLU A 158 8.42 -1.65 10.02
N GLU A 159 8.05 -2.86 10.44
CA GLU A 159 8.31 -3.38 11.77
C GLU A 159 8.92 -4.76 11.66
N LYS A 160 9.93 -5.06 12.47
CA LYS A 160 10.60 -6.35 12.39
C LYS A 160 9.59 -7.48 12.68
N PRO A 161 9.31 -8.38 11.72
CA PRO A 161 8.43 -9.51 11.97
C PRO A 161 9.05 -10.42 13.03
N SER A 162 8.20 -11.14 13.77
CA SER A 162 8.68 -12.09 14.77
C SER A 162 9.35 -13.29 14.11
N ASP A 163 10.32 -13.92 14.79
CA ASP A 163 10.97 -15.14 14.28
C ASP A 163 9.96 -16.25 13.95
N GLY A 164 8.86 -16.33 14.71
CA GLY A 164 7.76 -17.26 14.47
C GLY A 164 6.99 -16.96 13.18
N GLU A 165 6.76 -15.68 12.88
CA GLU A 165 6.13 -15.25 11.63
C GLU A 165 7.03 -15.53 10.43
N ILE A 166 8.31 -15.20 10.53
CA ILE A 166 9.32 -15.49 9.50
C ILE A 166 9.33 -17.00 9.21
N TYR A 167 9.42 -17.84 10.25
CA TYR A 167 9.42 -19.30 10.09
C TYR A 167 8.12 -19.80 9.44
N TYR A 168 6.96 -19.34 9.91
CA TYR A 168 5.66 -19.74 9.39
C TYR A 168 5.51 -19.39 7.90
N LYS A 169 5.83 -18.15 7.51
CA LYS A 169 5.77 -17.67 6.12
C LYS A 169 6.72 -18.44 5.22
N MET A 170 7.97 -18.61 5.66
CA MET A 170 8.96 -19.40 4.92
C MET A 170 8.47 -20.83 4.66
N ARG A 171 7.95 -21.53 5.68
CA ARG A 171 7.43 -22.90 5.54
C ARG A 171 6.20 -22.96 4.64
N ARG A 172 5.28 -22.00 4.76
CA ARG A 172 4.10 -21.90 3.92
C ARG A 172 4.47 -21.76 2.44
N TYR A 173 5.36 -20.83 2.10
CA TYR A 173 5.77 -20.62 0.71
C TYR A 173 6.57 -21.79 0.13
N HIS A 174 7.39 -22.45 0.96
CA HIS A 174 8.07 -23.68 0.59
C HIS A 174 7.09 -24.77 0.14
N PHE A 175 6.00 -24.98 0.90
CA PHE A 175 4.97 -25.96 0.53
C PHE A 175 4.15 -25.55 -0.70
N GLN A 176 3.93 -24.25 -0.90
CA GLN A 176 3.27 -23.71 -2.10
C GLN A 176 4.18 -23.71 -3.34
N ARG A 177 5.46 -24.05 -3.19
CA ARG A 177 6.50 -23.97 -4.24
C ARG A 177 6.60 -22.56 -4.86
N ASN A 178 6.34 -21.54 -4.06
CA ASN A 178 6.54 -20.14 -4.45
C ASN A 178 7.95 -19.72 -4.02
N PHE A 179 8.89 -19.76 -4.96
CA PHE A 179 10.31 -19.61 -4.66
C PHE A 179 10.69 -18.15 -4.43
N SER A 180 10.05 -17.21 -5.14
CA SER A 180 10.21 -15.77 -4.92
C SER A 180 9.91 -15.39 -3.46
N PHE A 181 8.69 -15.69 -2.99
CA PHE A 181 8.29 -15.33 -1.62
C PHE A 181 9.11 -16.06 -0.56
N GLU A 182 9.43 -17.35 -0.76
CA GLU A 182 10.31 -18.09 0.15
C GLU A 182 11.67 -17.41 0.30
N MET A 183 12.27 -16.95 -0.81
CA MET A 183 13.58 -16.27 -0.80
C MET A 183 13.51 -14.89 -0.13
N ARG A 184 12.43 -14.13 -0.34
CA ARG A 184 12.22 -12.83 0.32
C ARG A 184 12.16 -12.97 1.84
N TRP A 185 11.39 -13.93 2.33
CA TRP A 185 11.27 -14.19 3.78
C TRP A 185 12.55 -14.79 4.38
N LYS A 186 13.33 -15.56 3.61
CA LYS A 186 14.67 -16.03 4.04
C LYS A 186 15.68 -14.89 4.20
N ALA A 187 15.56 -13.80 3.44
CA ALA A 187 16.47 -12.66 3.54
C ALA A 187 16.27 -11.83 4.83
N LEU A 188 15.21 -12.09 5.60
CA LEU A 188 14.91 -11.43 6.88
C LEU A 188 15.50 -12.17 8.09
N LEU A 189 16.10 -13.36 7.89
CA LEU A 189 16.86 -14.12 8.89
C LEU A 189 18.29 -13.56 9.01
#